data_AF-A0A2V7UCL3-F1
#
_entry.id   AF-A0A2V7UCL3-F1
#
_cell.length_a   1.000
_cell.length_b   1.000
_cell.length_c   1.000
_cell.angle_alpha   90.00
_cell.angle_beta   90.00
_cell.angle_gamma   90.00
#
_symmetry.space_group_name_H-M   'P 1'
#
loop_
_entity.id
_entity.type
_entity.pdbx_description
1 polymer ?
#
loop_
_entity_poly.entity_id
_entity_poly.type
_entity_poly.pdbx_seq_one_letter_code
_entity_poly.pdbx_strand_id
1 'polypeptide(L)'
;MKTVEITEASLAEYGRKTAKETWVLTRRGKPVAAVVPIRRGLDFETFSLSHSADFIHLINRSWAGYKAAGGISLEELKRRYGLKRTSPPRRRRALR
;
A
#
# COMPACT_ATOMS: atom_id res chain seq x y z
N MET A 1 13.72 14.27 -1.10
CA MET A 1 12.93 14.34 -2.35
C MET A 1 13.67 15.30 -3.25
N LYS A 2 14.02 14.85 -4.45
CA LYS A 2 14.85 15.59 -5.40
C LYS A 2 14.10 15.82 -6.70
N THR A 3 14.33 16.94 -7.38
CA THR A 3 13.75 17.23 -8.70
C THR A 3 14.86 17.27 -9.75
N VAL A 4 14.66 16.63 -10.90
CA VAL A 4 15.62 16.56 -12.02
C VAL A 4 14.90 16.58 -13.36
N GLU A 5 15.53 17.11 -14.41
CA GLU A 5 14.96 17.02 -15.76
C GLU A 5 15.05 15.57 -16.28
N ILE A 6 13.98 15.08 -16.90
CA ILE A 6 13.85 13.70 -17.40
C ILE A 6 14.88 13.36 -18.48
N THR A 7 15.48 14.36 -19.11
CA THR A 7 16.51 14.21 -20.14
C THR A 7 17.93 14.06 -19.57
N GLU A 8 18.13 14.23 -18.25
CA GLU A 8 19.46 14.15 -17.64
C GLU A 8 20.01 12.71 -17.58
N ALA A 9 19.15 11.68 -17.61
CA ALA A 9 19.56 10.28 -17.58
C ALA A 9 18.48 9.34 -18.13
N SER A 10 18.84 8.08 -18.35
CA SER A 10 17.88 7.02 -18.66
C SER A 10 17.07 6.58 -17.42
N LEU A 11 15.90 5.97 -17.63
CA LEU A 11 15.06 5.44 -16.54
C LEU A 11 15.81 4.43 -15.66
N ALA A 12 16.63 3.56 -16.27
CA ALA A 12 17.43 2.57 -15.56
C ALA A 12 18.51 3.20 -14.66
N GLU A 13 19.04 4.36 -15.04
CA GLU A 13 19.98 5.11 -14.22
C GLU A 13 19.30 5.82 -13.06
N TYR A 14 18.12 6.40 -13.28
CA TYR A 14 17.33 6.95 -12.18
C TYR A 14 17.00 5.87 -11.15
N GLY A 15 16.53 4.69 -11.58
CA GLY A 15 16.21 3.58 -10.67
C GLY A 15 17.40 3.11 -9.83
N ARG A 16 18.63 3.16 -10.37
CA ARG A 16 19.85 2.84 -9.61
C ARG A 16 20.23 3.94 -8.62
N LYS A 17 20.05 5.22 -8.98
CA LYS A 17 20.41 6.38 -8.16
C LYS A 17 19.40 6.66 -7.03
N THR A 18 18.14 6.30 -7.20
CA THR A 18 17.03 6.66 -6.29
C THR A 18 16.87 5.75 -5.07
N ALA A 19 17.80 4.82 -4.81
CA ALA A 19 17.65 3.78 -3.79
C ALA A 19 17.29 4.28 -2.37
N LYS A 20 17.50 5.57 -2.06
CA LYS A 20 17.25 6.18 -0.75
C LYS A 20 16.07 7.16 -0.71
N GLU A 21 15.76 7.85 -1.82
CA GLU A 21 14.75 8.91 -1.84
C GLU A 21 13.98 8.99 -3.17
N THR A 22 12.76 9.54 -3.10
CA THR A 22 11.92 9.80 -4.28
C THR A 22 12.48 10.93 -5.13
N TRP A 23 12.58 10.69 -6.44
CA TRP A 23 12.94 11.71 -7.43
C TRP A 23 11.72 12.08 -8.27
N VAL A 24 11.47 13.37 -8.42
CA VAL A 24 10.46 13.94 -9.31
C VAL A 24 11.14 14.27 -10.63
N LEU A 25 10.67 13.67 -11.71
CA LEU A 25 11.16 13.92 -13.06
C LEU A 25 10.35 15.04 -13.69
N THR A 26 11.02 16.09 -14.16
CA THR A 26 10.40 17.23 -14.83
C THR A 26 10.68 17.23 -16.33
N ARG A 27 9.84 17.91 -17.09
CA ARG A 27 10.11 18.28 -18.48
C ARG A 27 9.86 19.76 -18.64
N ARG A 28 10.91 20.55 -18.90
CA ARG A 28 10.85 22.02 -18.96
C ARG A 28 10.29 22.60 -17.65
N GLY A 29 10.76 22.10 -16.51
CA GLY A 29 10.34 22.52 -15.17
C GLY A 29 8.96 22.03 -14.71
N LYS A 30 8.20 21.31 -15.55
CA LYS A 30 6.89 20.75 -15.16
C LYS A 30 7.03 19.29 -14.72
N PRO A 31 6.51 18.89 -13.54
CA PRO A 31 6.53 17.49 -13.11
C PRO A 31 5.76 16.59 -14.09
N VAL A 32 6.35 15.48 -14.50
CA VAL A 32 5.74 14.51 -15.43
C VAL A 32 5.74 13.08 -14.91
N ALA A 33 6.67 12.73 -14.01
CA ALA A 33 6.77 11.40 -13.42
C ALA A 33 7.49 11.46 -12.07
N ALA A 34 7.47 10.35 -11.34
CA ALA A 34 8.29 10.16 -10.15
C ALA A 34 8.92 8.75 -10.16
N VAL A 35 10.16 8.67 -9.69
CA VAL A 35 10.85 7.40 -9.40
C VAL A 35 10.89 7.24 -7.90
N VAL A 36 10.11 6.28 -7.40
CA VAL A 36 9.96 6.01 -5.97
C VAL A 36 10.71 4.73 -5.63
N PRO A 37 11.63 4.74 -4.65
CA PRO A 37 12.29 3.51 -4.22
C PRO A 37 11.28 2.58 -3.53
N ILE A 38 11.16 1.36 -4.06
CA ILE A 38 10.42 0.28 -3.40
C ILE A 38 11.35 -0.28 -2.31
N ARG A 39 11.06 0.06 -1.05
CA ARG A 39 11.86 -0.36 0.11
C ARG A 39 11.52 -1.80 0.51
N ARG A 40 12.47 -2.52 1.15
CA ARG A 40 12.15 -3.80 1.80
C ARG A 40 11.03 -3.58 2.82
N GLY A 41 9.95 -4.34 2.67
CA GLY A 41 8.76 -4.23 3.53
C GLY A 41 7.68 -3.28 3.00
N LEU A 42 7.93 -2.50 1.94
CA LEU A 42 6.86 -1.97 1.09
C LEU A 42 6.58 -3.01 0.01
N ASP A 43 5.48 -3.73 0.12
CA ASP A 43 4.97 -4.51 -1.00
C ASP A 43 4.44 -3.55 -2.10
N PHE A 44 4.50 -4.03 -3.34
CA PHE A 44 3.96 -3.28 -4.48
C PHE A 44 2.47 -3.00 -4.30
N GLU A 45 1.76 -3.88 -3.60
CA GLU A 45 0.35 -3.74 -3.21
C GLU A 45 0.10 -2.44 -2.43
N THR A 46 0.87 -2.17 -1.36
CA THR A 46 0.77 -0.94 -0.56
C THR A 46 1.00 0.29 -1.41
N PHE A 47 1.99 0.25 -2.31
CA PHE A 47 2.24 1.37 -3.23
C PHE A 47 1.04 1.60 -4.16
N SER A 48 0.52 0.54 -4.79
CA SER A 48 -0.63 0.64 -5.70
C SER A 48 -1.89 1.13 -4.98
N LEU A 49 -2.19 0.60 -3.79
CA LEU A 49 -3.37 0.97 -3.02
C LEU A 49 -3.29 2.41 -2.51
N SER A 50 -2.11 2.86 -2.05
CA SER A 50 -1.92 4.25 -1.56
C SER A 50 -2.01 5.32 -2.64
N HIS A 51 -1.94 4.95 -3.93
CA HIS A 51 -2.06 5.87 -5.06
C HIS A 51 -3.37 5.68 -5.85
N SER A 52 -4.26 4.79 -5.42
CA SER A 52 -5.58 4.59 -6.04
C SER A 52 -6.61 5.52 -5.39
N ALA A 53 -7.15 6.48 -6.16
CA ALA A 53 -8.20 7.38 -5.69
C ALA A 53 -9.43 6.59 -5.19
N ASP A 54 -9.86 5.57 -5.93
CA ASP A 54 -11.01 4.74 -5.56
C ASP A 54 -10.79 4.01 -4.24
N PHE A 55 -9.58 3.46 -4.02
CA PHE A 55 -9.25 2.79 -2.77
C PHE A 55 -9.20 3.77 -1.60
N ILE A 56 -8.63 4.96 -1.80
CA ILE A 56 -8.61 6.04 -0.79
C ILE A 56 -10.04 6.45 -0.41
N HIS A 57 -10.93 6.61 -1.39
CA HIS A 57 -12.34 6.91 -1.13
C HIS A 57 -13.06 5.78 -0.39
N LEU A 58 -12.79 4.53 -0.76
CA LEU A 58 -13.37 3.35 -0.11
C LEU A 58 -12.93 3.25 1.37
N ILE A 59 -11.64 3.39 1.65
CA ILE A 59 -11.12 3.22 3.01
C ILE A 59 -11.57 4.37 3.92
N ASN A 60 -11.60 5.60 3.40
CA ASN A 60 -12.09 6.75 4.15
C ASN A 60 -13.57 6.60 4.55
N ARG A 61 -14.43 6.16 3.61
CA ARG A 61 -15.83 5.85 3.95
C ARG A 61 -15.93 4.74 4.99
N SER A 62 -15.14 3.67 4.83
CA SER A 62 -15.14 2.54 5.75
C SER A 62 -14.73 2.95 7.17
N TRP A 63 -13.69 3.79 7.30
CA TRP A 63 -13.26 4.32 8.59
C TRP A 63 -14.26 5.28 9.21
N ALA A 64 -14.90 6.14 8.42
CA ALA A 64 -15.97 7.00 8.91
C ALA A 64 -17.14 6.17 9.45
N GLY A 65 -17.56 5.14 8.73
CA GLY A 65 -18.58 4.19 9.17
C GLY A 65 -18.19 3.45 10.45
N TYR A 66 -16.95 2.95 10.53
CA TYR A 66 -16.44 2.26 11.72
C TYR A 66 -16.40 3.18 12.95
N LYS A 67 -15.98 4.44 12.79
CA LYS A 67 -15.99 5.42 13.89
C LYS A 67 -17.40 5.73 14.38
N ALA A 68 -18.38 5.75 13.48
CA ALA A 68 -19.76 6.08 13.81
C ALA A 68 -20.53 4.89 14.43
N ALA A 69 -20.39 3.69 13.86
CA ALA A 69 -21.21 2.53 14.17
C ALA A 69 -20.44 1.34 14.79
N GLY A 70 -19.11 1.44 14.89
CA GLY A 70 -18.25 0.33 15.27
C GLY A 70 -18.07 -0.71 14.16
N GLY A 71 -17.38 -1.79 14.49
CA GLY A 71 -17.20 -2.94 13.61
C GLY A 71 -18.13 -4.10 13.96
N ILE A 72 -18.05 -5.16 13.15
CA ILE A 72 -18.67 -6.45 13.49
C ILE A 72 -17.59 -7.43 13.95
N SER A 73 -17.95 -8.31 14.89
CA SER A 73 -17.04 -9.36 15.33
C SER A 73 -16.82 -10.39 14.21
N LEU A 74 -15.71 -11.13 14.30
CA LEU A 74 -15.44 -12.21 13.34
C LEU A 74 -16.55 -13.28 13.36
N GLU A 75 -17.09 -13.60 14.53
CA GLU A 75 -18.19 -14.59 14.64
C GLU A 75 -19.50 -14.04 14.04
N GLU A 76 -19.79 -12.75 14.23
CA GLU A 76 -20.91 -12.06 13.58
C GLU A 76 -20.79 -12.10 12.06
N LEU A 77 -19.61 -11.74 11.53
CA LEU A 77 -19.31 -11.75 10.10
C LEU A 77 -19.48 -13.17 9.53
N LYS A 78 -18.95 -14.19 10.20
CA LYS A 78 -19.12 -15.59 9.79
C LYS A 78 -20.59 -16.01 9.75
N ARG A 79 -21.38 -15.62 10.76
CA ARG A 79 -22.81 -15.92 10.81
C ARG A 79 -23.58 -15.27 9.67
N ARG A 80 -23.32 -13.98 9.40
CA ARG A 80 -23.99 -13.22 8.31
C ARG A 80 -23.74 -13.81 6.92
N TYR A 81 -22.54 -14.33 6.69
CA TYR A 81 -22.14 -14.84 5.37
C TYR A 81 -22.03 -16.37 5.30
N GLY A 82 -22.54 -17.11 6.30
CA GLY A 82 -22.54 -18.57 6.31
C GLY A 82 -21.13 -19.22 6.29
N LEU A 83 -20.11 -18.51 6.78
CA LEU A 83 -18.73 -19.01 6.78
C LEU A 83 -18.58 -20.05 7.89
N LYS A 84 -18.35 -21.32 7.51
CA LYS A 84 -18.12 -22.42 8.46
C LYS A 84 -16.86 -22.14 9.30
N ARG A 85 -16.88 -22.55 10.58
CA ARG A 85 -15.70 -22.49 11.46
C ARG A 85 -14.56 -23.31 10.83
N THR A 86 -13.56 -22.62 10.29
CA THR A 86 -12.28 -23.25 9.96
C THR A 86 -11.63 -23.72 11.26
N SER A 87 -11.08 -24.93 11.20
CA SER A 87 -10.58 -25.80 12.28
C SER A 87 -9.89 -25.10 13.46
N PRO A 88 -9.91 -25.72 14.67
CA PRO A 88 -9.30 -25.14 15.87
C PRO A 88 -7.83 -24.74 15.64
N PRO A 89 -7.34 -23.71 16.35
CA PRO A 89 -5.97 -23.24 16.21
C PRO A 89 -5.02 -24.42 16.41
N ARG A 90 -4.14 -24.64 15.43
CA ARG A 90 -3.10 -25.67 15.48
C ARG A 90 -2.29 -25.42 16.75
N ARG A 91 -2.43 -26.27 17.79
CA ARG A 91 -1.61 -26.19 19.01
C ARG A 91 -0.15 -26.11 18.57
N ARG A 92 0.51 -24.96 18.78
CA ARG A 92 1.96 -24.89 18.65
C ARG A 92 2.51 -25.89 19.66
N ARG A 93 3.10 -26.99 19.17
CA ARG A 93 3.89 -27.90 19.99
C ARG A 93 4.92 -27.04 20.71
N ALA A 94 4.87 -26.99 22.03
CA ALA A 94 5.96 -26.45 22.82
C ALA A 94 7.21 -27.25 22.45
N LEU A 95 8.21 -26.57 21.89
CA LEU A 95 9.54 -27.13 21.72
C LEU A 95 10.11 -27.28 23.14
N ARG A 96 10.39 -28.53 23.52
CA ARG A 96 11.20 -28.86 24.69
C ARG A 96 12.67 -28.67 24.35
#